data_AF-A0A7X7GD64-F1
#
_entry.id   AF-A0A7X7GD64-F1
#
_cell.length_a   1.000
_cell.length_b   1.000
_cell.length_c   1.000
_cell.angle_alpha   90.00
_cell.angle_beta   90.00
_cell.angle_gamma   90.00
#
_symmetry.space_group_name_H-M   'P 1'
#
loop_
_entity.id
_entity.type
_entity.pdbx_description
1 polymer ?
#
loop_
_entity_poly.entity_id
_entity_poly.type
_entity_poly.pdbx_seq_one_letter_code
_entity_poly.pdbx_strand_id
1 'polypeptide(L)'
;MKQLTGIEILEVRWVPTEGVWTVWFEVAYPGETYCRSEVRLFPSAVGEGDGGIEGTREGLLENRVARVARDHLVTVLQEEGRPVSVVIGVDAGGREVLERSFPT
;
A
#
# COMPACT_ATOMS: atom_id res chain seq x y z
N MET A 1 -18.63 11.25 -4.53
CA MET A 1 -17.44 10.54 -4.02
C MET A 1 -16.81 11.40 -2.94
N LYS A 2 -16.64 10.89 -1.71
CA LYS A 2 -15.84 11.63 -0.71
C LYS A 2 -14.38 11.59 -1.17
N GLN A 3 -13.81 12.75 -1.50
CA GLN A 3 -12.41 12.85 -1.89
C GLN A 3 -11.52 12.57 -0.67
N LEU A 4 -10.50 11.73 -0.85
CA LEU A 4 -9.41 11.57 0.12
C LEU A 4 -8.76 12.92 0.37
N THR A 5 -8.48 13.28 1.62
CA THR A 5 -7.81 14.53 1.96
C THR A 5 -6.30 14.35 2.13
N GLY A 6 -5.85 13.12 2.43
CA GLY A 6 -4.44 12.80 2.58
C GLY A 6 -4.19 11.29 2.62
N ILE A 7 -2.96 10.93 2.27
CA ILE A 7 -2.43 9.58 2.43
C ILE A 7 -0.95 9.68 2.80
N GLU A 8 -0.59 9.08 3.92
CA GLU A 8 0.76 9.10 4.48
C GLU A 8 1.27 7.66 4.63
N ILE A 9 2.54 7.45 4.32
CA ILE A 9 3.21 6.17 4.56
C ILE A 9 3.72 6.20 6.00
N LEU A 10 3.28 5.25 6.81
CA LEU A 10 3.75 5.10 8.19
C LEU A 10 5.02 4.27 8.25
N GLU A 11 5.04 3.16 7.52
CA GLU A 11 6.15 2.20 7.52
C GLU A 11 6.17 1.39 6.24
N VAL A 12 7.38 1.06 5.79
CA VAL A 12 7.67 0.08 4.73
C VAL A 12 8.57 -0.98 5.35
N ARG A 13 8.19 -2.25 5.24
CA ARG A 13 8.97 -3.34 5.84
C ARG A 13 8.91 -4.61 4.99
N TRP A 14 10.06 -5.26 4.81
CA TRP A 14 10.09 -6.63 4.32
C TRP A 14 9.72 -7.60 5.45
N VAL A 15 8.79 -8.51 5.21
CA VAL A 15 8.36 -9.55 6.16
C VAL A 15 8.84 -10.90 5.64
N PRO A 16 10.02 -11.41 6.09
CA PRO A 16 10.64 -12.59 5.52
C PRO A 16 9.81 -13.87 5.64
N THR A 17 9.04 -14.00 6.72
CA THR A 17 8.19 -15.17 7.00
C THR A 17 7.03 -15.31 6.02
N GLU A 18 6.54 -14.20 5.48
CA GLU A 18 5.46 -14.16 4.50
C GLU A 18 5.99 -13.98 3.07
N GLY A 19 7.25 -13.59 2.91
CA GLY A 19 7.86 -13.33 1.61
C GLY A 19 7.24 -12.13 0.89
N VAL A 20 6.78 -11.13 1.65
CA VAL A 20 6.12 -9.93 1.13
C VAL A 20 6.73 -8.66 1.72
N TRP A 21 6.64 -7.58 0.95
CA TRP A 21 6.76 -6.23 1.47
C TRP A 21 5.42 -5.79 2.05
N THR A 22 5.41 -5.29 3.27
CA THR A 22 4.23 -4.69 3.88
C THR A 22 4.41 -3.18 3.99
N VAL A 23 3.43 -2.44 3.50
CA VAL A 23 3.39 -0.98 3.61
C VAL A 23 2.14 -0.57 4.36
N TRP A 24 2.32 0.17 5.45
CA TRP A 24 1.23 0.71 6.24
C TRP A 24 0.99 2.17 5.90
N PHE A 25 -0.27 2.52 5.74
CA PHE A 25 -0.71 3.87 5.41
C PHE A 25 -1.68 4.41 6.44
N GLU A 26 -1.57 5.70 6.72
CA GLU A 26 -2.65 6.49 7.29
C GLU A 26 -3.38 7.23 6.18
N VAL A 27 -4.71 7.08 6.16
CA VAL A 27 -5.59 7.67 5.15
C VAL A 27 -6.52 8.64 5.84
N ALA A 28 -6.48 9.90 5.41
CA ALA A 28 -7.33 10.95 5.91
C ALA A 28 -8.54 11.16 4.98
N TYR A 29 -9.72 11.26 5.59
CA TYR A 29 -10.99 11.55 4.93
C TYR A 29 -11.61 12.85 5.48
N PRO A 30 -12.55 13.47 4.75
CA PRO A 30 -13.26 14.65 5.23
C PRO A 30 -14.01 14.37 6.54
N GLY A 31 -13.99 15.36 7.45
CA GLY A 31 -14.61 15.24 8.78
C GLY A 31 -13.70 14.57 9.82
N GLU A 32 -12.38 14.83 9.76
CA GLU A 32 -11.39 14.37 10.74
C GLU A 32 -11.38 12.85 10.96
N THR A 33 -11.74 12.09 9.92
CA THR A 33 -11.76 10.62 9.97
C THR A 33 -10.45 10.09 9.42
N TYR A 34 -9.75 9.30 10.22
CA TYR A 34 -8.49 8.66 9.87
C TYR A 34 -8.67 7.14 9.86
N CYS A 35 -8.24 6.48 8.79
CA CYS A 35 -8.26 5.02 8.69
C CYS A 35 -6.85 4.50 8.39
N ARG A 36 -6.51 3.35 8.97
CA ARG A 36 -5.23 2.67 8.70
C ARG A 36 -5.43 1.56 7.70
N SER A 37 -4.59 1.54 6.68
CA SER A 37 -4.63 0.50 5.65
C SER A 37 -3.25 -0.16 5.52
N GLU A 38 -3.26 -1.41 5.09
CA GLU A 38 -2.09 -2.24 4.91
C GLU A 38 -2.07 -2.79 3.48
N VAL A 39 -0.91 -2.74 2.83
CA VAL A 39 -0.72 -3.34 1.52
C VAL A 39 0.45 -4.32 1.59
N ARG A 40 0.16 -5.58 1.27
CA ARG A 40 1.14 -6.67 1.17
C ARG A 40 1.46 -6.92 -0.29
N LEU A 41 2.71 -6.64 -0.67
CA LEU A 41 3.24 -6.77 -2.03
C LEU A 41 4.17 -7.97 -2.10
N PHE A 42 3.82 -8.94 -2.94
CA PHE A 42 4.77 -9.95 -3.36
C PHE A 42 5.87 -9.31 -4.24
N PRO A 43 7.11 -9.83 -4.22
CA PRO A 43 8.18 -9.35 -5.09
C PRO A 43 7.78 -9.29 -6.58
N SER A 44 6.90 -10.19 -7.00
CA SER A 44 6.34 -10.25 -8.36
C SER A 44 5.49 -9.02 -8.73
N ALA A 45 4.85 -8.35 -7.77
CA ALA A 45 4.09 -7.12 -7.98
C ALA A 45 4.99 -5.87 -8.17
N VAL A 46 6.19 -5.89 -7.59
CA VAL A 46 7.13 -4.75 -7.60
C VAL A 46 7.97 -4.73 -8.89
N GLY A 47 8.12 -5.89 -9.53
CA GLY A 47 8.92 -6.11 -10.73
C GLY A 47 10.43 -6.15 -10.44
N GLU A 48 11.17 -6.98 -11.17
CA GLU A 48 12.63 -7.06 -11.01
C GLU A 48 13.29 -5.73 -11.42
N GLY A 49 14.10 -5.17 -10.52
CA GLY A 49 14.83 -3.92 -10.77
C GLY A 49 16.02 -4.16 -11.71
N ASP A 50 15.88 -3.71 -12.96
CA ASP A 50 16.93 -3.66 -13.97
C ASP A 50 18.17 -2.86 -13.46
N GLY A 51 19.35 -3.47 -13.50
CA GLY A 51 20.65 -2.77 -13.45
C GLY A 51 21.20 -2.39 -12.06
N GLY A 52 22.50 -2.64 -11.85
CA GLY A 52 23.20 -2.48 -10.57
C GLY A 52 23.51 -1.05 -10.13
N ILE A 53 23.61 -0.88 -8.81
CA ILE A 53 24.57 -0.09 -8.00
C ILE A 53 24.19 -0.41 -6.54
N GLU A 54 25.04 -1.16 -5.83
CA GLU A 54 24.72 -1.89 -4.57
C GLU A 54 24.45 -1.03 -3.32
N GLY A 55 24.69 0.29 -3.35
CA GLY A 55 24.45 1.17 -2.18
C GLY A 55 23.17 2.02 -2.25
N THR A 56 22.63 2.24 -3.45
CA THR A 56 21.44 3.09 -3.69
C THR A 56 20.17 2.26 -3.89
N ARG A 57 20.31 0.93 -3.94
CA ARG A 57 19.28 -0.01 -4.38
C ARG A 57 18.18 -0.23 -3.34
N GLU A 58 18.53 -0.21 -2.06
CA GLU A 58 17.57 -0.47 -0.98
C GLU A 58 16.56 0.68 -0.83
N GLY A 59 17.04 1.92 -0.71
CA GLY A 59 16.15 3.09 -0.68
C GLY A 59 15.36 3.29 -1.98
N LEU A 60 15.91 2.96 -3.15
CA LEU A 60 15.16 2.99 -4.41
C LEU A 60 14.10 1.89 -4.47
N LEU A 61 14.38 0.71 -3.92
CA LEU A 61 13.43 -0.39 -3.82
C LEU A 61 12.29 -0.04 -2.86
N GLU A 62 12.58 0.48 -1.67
CA GLU A 62 11.56 0.93 -0.72
C GLU A 62 10.67 2.02 -1.31
N ASN A 63 11.24 3.00 -2.02
CA ASN A 63 10.46 4.02 -2.72
C ASN A 63 9.57 3.42 -3.81
N ARG A 64 10.06 2.43 -4.55
CA ARG A 64 9.26 1.72 -5.56
C ARG A 64 8.13 0.92 -4.91
N VAL A 65 8.44 0.15 -3.87
CA VAL A 65 7.47 -0.62 -3.07
C VAL A 65 6.38 0.30 -2.55
N ALA A 66 6.76 1.41 -1.91
CA ALA A 66 5.82 2.38 -1.37
C ALA A 66 4.93 3.02 -2.44
N ARG A 67 5.50 3.35 -3.61
CA ARG A 67 4.74 3.90 -4.73
C ARG A 67 3.72 2.88 -5.27
N VAL A 68 4.15 1.65 -5.54
CA VAL A 68 3.26 0.59 -6.05
C VAL A 68 2.15 0.32 -5.04
N ALA A 69 2.49 0.19 -3.75
CA ALA A 69 1.51 0.00 -2.69
C ALA A 69 0.48 1.13 -2.66
N ARG A 70 0.94 2.38 -2.75
CA ARG A 70 0.08 3.57 -2.75
C ARG A 70 -0.89 3.57 -3.94
N ASP A 71 -0.41 3.25 -5.14
CA ASP A 71 -1.23 3.26 -6.35
C ASP A 71 -2.38 2.22 -6.25
N HIS A 72 -2.08 1.02 -5.75
CA HIS A 72 -3.09 -0.01 -5.49
C HIS A 72 -4.07 0.41 -4.40
N LEU A 73 -3.59 0.97 -3.29
CA LEU A 73 -4.43 1.44 -2.20
C LEU A 73 -5.38 2.55 -2.68
N VAL A 74 -4.86 3.59 -3.34
CA VAL A 74 -5.68 4.70 -3.85
C VAL A 74 -6.78 4.19 -4.77
N THR A 75 -6.49 3.22 -5.64
CA THR A 75 -7.49 2.64 -6.52
C THR A 75 -8.62 1.97 -5.73
N VAL A 76 -8.29 1.13 -4.73
CA VAL A 76 -9.30 0.49 -3.87
C VAL A 76 -10.13 1.52 -3.10
N LEU A 77 -9.48 2.53 -2.51
CA LEU A 77 -10.18 3.56 -1.73
C LEU A 77 -11.15 4.40 -2.59
N GLN A 78 -10.78 4.67 -3.84
CA GLN A 78 -11.66 5.36 -4.80
C GLN A 78 -12.88 4.51 -5.17
N GLU A 79 -12.72 3.20 -5.31
CA GLU A 79 -13.80 2.24 -5.58
C GLU A 79 -14.77 2.13 -4.40
N GLU A 80 -14.26 2.14 -3.16
CA GLU A 80 -15.06 2.03 -1.94
C GLU A 80 -15.93 3.29 -1.70
N GLY A 81 -15.44 4.48 -2.06
CA GLY A 81 -16.22 5.73 -2.06
C GLY A 81 -16.65 6.24 -0.67
N ARG A 82 -16.20 5.58 0.41
CA ARG A 82 -16.47 5.92 1.82
C ARG A 82 -15.24 5.64 2.70
N PRO A 83 -15.13 6.25 3.89
CA PRO A 83 -14.03 5.97 4.82
C PRO A 83 -13.92 4.49 5.15
N VAL A 84 -12.73 3.92 4.97
CA VAL A 84 -12.46 2.48 5.15
C VAL A 84 -10.98 2.24 5.49
N SER A 85 -10.76 1.26 6.35
CA SER A 85 -9.48 0.59 6.58
C SER A 85 -9.47 -0.71 5.78
N VAL A 86 -8.44 -0.95 4.97
CA VAL A 86 -8.32 -2.16 4.14
C VAL A 86 -6.98 -2.85 4.31
N VAL A 87 -6.98 -4.18 4.19
CA VAL A 87 -5.77 -4.97 3.96
C VAL A 87 -5.83 -5.48 2.52
N ILE A 88 -4.79 -5.20 1.73
CA ILE A 88 -4.73 -5.55 0.30
C ILE A 88 -3.54 -6.48 0.06
N GLY A 89 -3.77 -7.62 -0.58
CA GLY A 89 -2.71 -8.46 -1.15
C GLY A 89 -2.51 -8.11 -2.62
N VAL A 90 -1.26 -8.04 -3.07
CA VAL A 90 -0.92 -7.68 -4.46
C VAL A 90 0.22 -8.56 -4.98
N ASP A 91 0.00 -9.18 -6.13
CA ASP A 91 0.97 -9.98 -6.88
C ASP A 91 0.98 -9.59 -8.37
N ALA A 92 1.66 -10.37 -9.22
CA ALA A 92 1.70 -10.14 -10.66
C ALA A 92 0.35 -10.36 -11.38
N GLY A 93 -0.59 -11.10 -10.76
CA GLY A 93 -1.93 -11.35 -11.28
C GLY A 93 -2.92 -10.23 -10.96
N GLY A 94 -2.63 -9.40 -9.96
CA GLY A 94 -3.41 -8.22 -9.64
C GLY A 94 -3.46 -7.94 -8.14
N ARG A 95 -4.59 -7.38 -7.69
CA ARG A 95 -4.83 -7.06 -6.28
C ARG A 95 -6.08 -7.76 -5.76
N GLU A 96 -6.05 -8.12 -4.49
CA GLU A 96 -7.18 -8.67 -3.74
C GLU A 96 -7.33 -7.90 -2.42
N VAL A 97 -8.58 -7.58 -2.05
CA VAL A 97 -8.86 -6.99 -0.73
C VAL A 97 -9.15 -8.12 0.25
N LEU A 98 -8.21 -8.32 1.18
CA LEU A 98 -8.24 -9.40 2.16
C LEU A 98 -9.17 -9.07 3.34
N GLU A 99 -9.12 -7.81 3.81
CA GLU A 99 -9.93 -7.35 4.94
C GLU A 99 -10.48 -5.94 4.71
N ARG A 100 -11.64 -5.67 5.32
CA ARG A 100 -12.29 -4.35 5.33
C ARG A 100 -12.81 -4.04 6.72
N SER A 101 -12.61 -2.80 7.16
CA SER A 101 -13.14 -2.27 8.42
C SER A 101 -13.61 -0.84 8.22
N PHE A 102 -14.74 -0.48 8.81
CA PHE A 102 -15.31 0.87 8.68
C PHE A 102 -15.23 1.60 10.02
N PRO A 103 -14.92 2.91 10.03
CA PRO A 103 -14.97 3.70 11.25
C PRO A 103 -16.42 3.73 11.77
N THR A 104 -16.57 3.53 13.08
CA THR A 104 -17.87 3.56 13.79
C THR A 104 -18.33 4.98 14.06
#